data_AF-A0A0F6WRJ3-F1
#
_entry.id   AF-A0A0F6WRJ3-F1
#
_cell.length_a   1.000
_cell.length_b   1.000
_cell.length_c   1.000
_cell.angle_alpha   90.00
_cell.angle_beta   90.00
_cell.angle_gamma   90.00
#
_symmetry.space_group_name_H-M   'P 1'
#
loop_
_entity.id
_entity.type
_entity.pdbx_description
1 polymer ?
#
loop_
_entity_poly.entity_id
_entity_poly.type
_entity_poly.pdbx_seq_one_letter_code
_entity_poly.pdbx_strand_id
1 'polypeptide(L)' 'MKEDLQRRAVVKAFIIFLLGVLTGMYIGIMYANALVAFGFMIAGLAVAVLVYMVNRPRKAESESPRLE' A
#
# COMPACT_ATOMS: atom_id res chain seq x y z
N MET A 1 12.25 17.24 -4.34
CA MET A 1 12.68 15.97 -4.99
C MET A 1 12.51 14.73 -4.12
N LYS A 2 13.09 14.62 -2.90
CA LYS A 2 12.89 13.43 -2.03
C LYS A 2 11.44 13.30 -1.52
N GLU A 3 10.81 14.41 -1.14
CA GLU A 3 9.41 14.46 -0.71
C GLU A 3 8.43 14.11 -1.84
N ASP A 4 8.69 14.57 -3.08
CA ASP A 4 7.83 14.27 -4.23
C ASP A 4 7.83 12.77 -4.56
N LEU A 5 8.97 12.10 -4.41
CA LEU A 5 9.10 10.66 -4.62
C LEU A 5 8.37 9.87 -3.52
N GLN A 6 8.51 10.27 -2.27
CA GLN A 6 7.79 9.65 -1.15
C GLN A 6 6.27 9.87 -1.28
N ARG A 7 5.83 11.07 -1.66
CA ARG A 7 4.42 11.39 -1.92
C ARG A 7 3.86 10.53 -3.04
N ARG A 8 4.60 10.34 -4.14
CA ARG A 8 4.20 9.45 -5.23
C ARG A 8 4.09 7.98 -4.78
N ALA A 9 5.01 7.50 -3.96
CA ALA A 9 4.96 6.13 -3.43
C ALA A 9 3.75 5.91 -2.50
N VAL A 10 3.45 6.88 -1.63
CA VAL A 10 2.26 6.86 -0.76
C VAL A 10 0.98 6.88 -1.61
N VAL A 11 0.89 7.76 -2.61
CA VAL A 11 -0.28 7.85 -3.49
C VAL A 11 -0.52 6.54 -4.23
N LYS A 12 0.54 5.89 -4.76
CA LYS A 12 0.42 4.58 -5.41
C LYS A 12 -0.10 3.51 -4.45
N ALA A 13 0.46 3.44 -3.24
CA ALA A 13 -0.01 2.49 -2.23
C ALA A 13 -1.47 2.74 -1.84
N PHE A 14 -1.88 4.00 -1.72
CA PHE A 14 -3.24 4.39 -1.39
C PHE A 14 -4.24 4.01 -2.50
N ILE A 15 -3.88 4.21 -3.77
CA ILE A 15 -4.71 3.78 -4.91
C ILE A 15 -4.92 2.26 -4.88
N ILE A 16 -3.86 1.48 -4.62
CA ILE A 16 -3.95 0.03 -4.53
C ILE A 16 -4.82 -0.41 -3.35
N PHE A 17 -4.70 0.25 -2.21
CA PHE A 17 -5.57 0.01 -1.06
C PHE A 17 -7.04 0.26 -1.40
N LEU A 18 -7.36 1.40 -2.00
CA LEU A 18 -8.73 1.74 -2.40
C LEU A 18 -9.31 0.73 -3.38
N LEU A 19 -8.52 0.27 -4.35
CA LEU A 19 -8.95 -0.79 -5.27
C LEU A 19 -9.29 -2.08 -4.52
N GLY A 20 -8.44 -2.51 -3.59
CA GLY A 20 -8.72 -3.68 -2.75
C GLY A 20 -9.99 -3.55 -1.92
N VAL A 21 -10.23 -2.37 -1.33
CA VAL A 21 -11.47 -2.09 -0.57
C VAL A 21 -12.69 -2.12 -1.48
N LEU A 22 -12.64 -1.47 -2.65
CA LEU A 22 -13.76 -1.44 -3.60
C LEU A 22 -14.10 -2.84 -4.12
N THR A 23 -13.09 -3.62 -4.49
CA THR A 23 -13.27 -5.02 -4.90
C THR A 23 -13.86 -5.86 -3.77
N GLY A 24 -13.34 -5.70 -2.55
CA GLY A 24 -13.84 -6.40 -1.36
C GLY A 24 -15.28 -6.08 -1.04
N MET A 25 -15.68 -4.81 -1.12
CA MET A 25 -17.06 -4.39 -0.91
C MET A 25 -17.98 -4.92 -2.00
N TYR A 26 -17.59 -4.83 -3.28
CA TYR A 26 -18.38 -5.35 -4.39
C TYR A 26 -18.69 -6.83 -4.21
N ILE A 27 -17.66 -7.64 -3.91
CA ILE A 27 -17.81 -9.07 -3.67
C ILE A 27 -18.61 -9.32 -2.38
N GLY A 28 -18.30 -8.63 -1.28
CA GLY A 28 -19.00 -8.81 -0.01
C GLY A 28 -20.50 -8.51 -0.09
N ILE A 29 -20.89 -7.47 -0.84
CA ILE A 29 -22.30 -7.15 -1.11
C ILE A 29 -22.93 -8.23 -2.00
N MET A 30 -22.25 -8.64 -3.08
CA MET A 30 -22.75 -9.66 -4.00
C MET A 30 -23.06 -10.99 -3.31
N TYR A 31 -22.23 -11.41 -2.36
CA TYR A 31 -22.40 -12.66 -1.62
C TYR A 31 -23.09 -12.48 -0.25
N ALA A 32 -23.57 -11.28 0.07
CA ALA A 32 -24.15 -10.92 1.38
C ALA A 32 -23.27 -11.36 2.58
N ASN A 33 -21.95 -11.34 2.39
CA ASN A 33 -20.99 -11.91 3.34
C ASN A 33 -19.96 -10.86 3.78
N ALA A 34 -20.18 -10.33 4.98
CA ALA A 34 -19.30 -9.32 5.57
C ALA A 34 -17.87 -9.84 5.81
N LEU A 35 -17.69 -11.14 6.12
CA LEU A 35 -16.36 -11.74 6.31
C LEU A 35 -15.50 -11.65 5.04
N VAL A 36 -16.13 -11.76 3.87
CA VAL A 36 -15.42 -11.64 2.59
C VAL A 36 -14.96 -10.19 2.38
N ALA A 37 -15.81 -9.21 2.68
CA ALA A 37 -15.42 -7.80 2.63
C ALA A 37 -14.24 -7.48 3.56
N PHE A 38 -14.27 -8.00 4.80
CA PHE A 38 -13.17 -7.85 5.76
C PHE A 38 -11.89 -8.53 5.28
N GLY A 39 -11.98 -9.74 4.72
CA GLY A 39 -10.82 -10.45 4.16
C GLY A 39 -10.12 -9.66 3.05
N PHE A 40 -10.90 -9.09 2.12
CA PHE A 40 -10.36 -8.25 1.06
C PHE A 40 -9.80 -6.91 1.57
N MET A 41 -10.38 -6.34 2.63
CA MET A 41 -9.84 -5.12 3.25
C MET A 41 -8.45 -5.37 3.83
N ILE A 42 -8.26 -6.49 4.54
CA ILE A 42 -6.95 -6.88 5.10
C ILE A 42 -5.96 -7.21 3.97
N ALA A 43 -6.38 -7.98 2.96
CA ALA A 43 -5.54 -8.31 1.82
C ALA A 43 -5.11 -7.06 1.04
N GLY A 44 -6.04 -6.13 0.80
CA GLY A 44 -5.76 -4.84 0.15
C GLY A 44 -4.78 -3.99 0.94
N LEU A 45 -4.87 -3.98 2.27
CA LEU A 45 -3.90 -3.32 3.14
C LEU A 45 -2.51 -3.95 3.03
N ALA A 46 -2.42 -5.28 3.08
CA ALA A 46 -1.14 -6.00 2.96
C ALA A 46 -0.45 -5.70 1.61
N VAL A 47 -1.20 -5.74 0.50
CA VAL A 47 -0.68 -5.40 -0.83
C VAL A 47 -0.27 -3.94 -0.91
N ALA A 48 -1.05 -3.01 -0.34
CA ALA A 48 -0.70 -1.59 -0.31
C ALA A 48 0.61 -1.34 0.44
N VAL A 49 0.83 -2.01 1.58
CA VAL A 49 2.09 -1.93 2.34
C VAL A 49 3.25 -2.48 1.49
N LEU A 50 3.08 -3.61 0.81
CA LEU A 50 4.12 -4.14 -0.09
C LEU A 50 4.44 -3.16 -1.23
N VAL A 51 3.43 -2.58 -1.87
CA VAL A 51 3.60 -1.59 -2.94
C VAL A 51 4.31 -0.33 -2.40
N TYR A 52 4.00 0.09 -1.18
CA TYR A 52 4.70 1.19 -0.52
C TYR A 52 6.17 0.84 -0.26
N MET A 53 6.46 -0.33 0.30
CA MET A 53 7.84 -0.77 0.59
C MET A 53 8.68 -0.87 -0.68
N VAL A 54 8.12 -1.41 -1.77
CA VAL A 54 8.81 -1.54 -3.06
C VAL A 54 9.05 -0.17 -3.72
N ASN A 55 8.11 0.76 -3.60
CA ASN A 55 8.23 2.10 -4.20
C ASN A 55 8.89 3.13 -3.28
N ARG A 56 9.12 2.81 -2.01
CA ARG A 56 9.82 3.71 -1.07
C ARG A 56 11.26 3.87 -1.57
N PRO A 57 11.75 5.11 -1.77
CA PRO A 57 13.13 5.31 -2.16
C PRO A 57 14.07 4.78 -1.06
N ARG A 58 14.74 3.66 -1.34
CA ARG A 58 15.70 2.97 -0.45
C ARG A 58 16.97 3.79 -0.12
N LYS A 59 17.06 5.04 -0.57
CA LYS A 59 18.25 5.93 -0.49
C LYS A 59 18.31 6.82 0.76
N ALA A 60 17.52 6.54 1.79
CA ALA A 60 17.64 7.25 3.08
C ALA A 60 18.52 6.51 4.10
N GLU A 61 18.94 5.27 3.81
CA GLU A 61 19.78 4.45 4.70
C GLU A 61 21.20 4.19 4.16
N SER A 62 21.59 4.84 3.05
CA SER A 62 22.94 4.70 2.48
C SER A 62 23.85 5.91 2.73
N GLU A 63 23.59 6.69 3.78
CA GLU A 63 24.66 7.41 4.48
C GLU A 63 25.05 6.54 5.69
N SER A 64 25.73 5.43 5.39
CA SER A 64 26.73 4.92 6.32
C SER A 64 27.61 6.12 6.67
N PRO A 65 27.83 6.44 7.96
CA PRO A 65 28.80 7.47 8.30
C PRO A 65 30.11 7.07 7.62
N ARG A 66 30.63 7.94 6.75
CA ARG A 66 32.01 7.89 6.31
C ARG A 66 32.83 7.94 7.60
N LEU A 67 33.24 6.78 8.09
CA LEU A 67 34.38 6.70 8.97
C LEU A 67 35.59 7.05 8.08
N GLU A 68 36.29 8.06 8.56
CA GLU A 68 37.51 8.67 8.01
C GLU A 68 38.59 7.64 7.67
#